data_AF-A0A4Y2L1D6-F1
#
_entry.id   AF-A0A4Y2L1D6-F1
#
_cell.length_a   1.000
_cell.length_b   1.000
_cell.length_c   1.000
_cell.angle_alpha   90.00
_cell.angle_beta   90.00
_cell.angle_gamma   90.00
#
_symmetry.space_group_name_H-M   'P 1'
#
loop_
_entity.id
_entity.type
_entity.pdbx_description
1 polymer ?
#
loop_
_entity_poly.entity_id
_entity_poly.type
_entity_poly.pdbx_seq_one_letter_code
_entity_poly.pdbx_strand_id
1 'polypeptide(L)'
;MAYPFVPKKMQDRVFIHPNNDNWLSLHNLVPADILPEEYGGKLEHGKLINCLQNIEELEERFRKTLEFGPIKTKHCRKSMKFLY
;
A
#
# COMPACT_ATOMS: atom_id res chain seq x y z
N MET A 1 14.09 13.35 -0.64
CA MET A 1 15.38 12.73 -1.03
C MET A 1 15.52 11.34 -0.39
N ALA A 2 14.69 10.37 -0.78
CA ALA A 2 14.76 8.99 -0.25
C ALA A 2 15.39 7.99 -1.24
N TYR A 3 15.39 8.33 -2.53
CA TYR A 3 15.83 7.47 -3.63
C TYR A 3 17.25 6.87 -3.47
N PRO A 4 18.25 7.59 -2.95
CA PRO A 4 19.60 7.02 -2.73
C PRO A 4 19.63 5.88 -1.70
N PHE A 5 18.64 5.82 -0.80
CA PHE A 5 18.56 4.81 0.27
C PHE A 5 17.67 3.62 -0.12
N VAL A 6 17.07 3.64 -1.31
CA VAL A 6 16.22 2.57 -1.81
C VAL A 6 17.11 1.50 -2.46
N PRO A 7 16.93 0.19 -2.17
CA PRO A 7 17.70 -0.86 -2.82
C PRO A 7 17.51 -0.86 -4.34
N LYS A 8 18.55 -1.23 -5.11
CA LYS A 8 18.51 -1.23 -6.60
C LYS A 8 17.30 -1.98 -7.17
N LYS A 9 16.97 -3.15 -6.61
CA LYS A 9 15.77 -3.92 -6.96
C LYS A 9 14.46 -3.12 -6.86
N MET A 10 14.35 -2.22 -5.89
CA MET A 10 13.17 -1.38 -5.73
C MET A 10 13.22 -0.15 -6.63
N GLN A 11 14.41 0.44 -6.83
CA GLN A 11 14.61 1.51 -7.81
C GLN A 11 14.14 1.08 -9.22
N ASP A 12 14.52 -0.13 -9.64
CA ASP A 12 14.14 -0.71 -10.94
C ASP A 12 12.63 -0.97 -11.10
N ARG A 13 11.85 -0.86 -10.01
CA ARG A 13 10.39 -1.08 -9.99
C ARG A 13 9.59 0.20 -9.76
N VAL A 14 10.26 1.33 -9.55
CA VAL A 14 9.60 2.62 -9.38
C VAL A 14 9.57 3.32 -10.74
N PHE A 15 8.36 3.51 -11.26
CA PHE A 15 8.13 4.23 -12.51
C PHE A 15 7.49 5.57 -12.21
N ILE A 16 7.94 6.61 -12.89
CA ILE A 16 7.44 7.98 -12.74
C ILE A 16 6.72 8.34 -14.03
N HIS A 17 5.41 8.56 -13.93
CA HIS A 17 4.55 8.95 -15.05
C HIS A 17 4.12 10.41 -14.85
N PRO A 18 4.78 11.39 -15.49
CA PRO A 18 4.39 12.79 -15.39
C PRO A 18 3.07 13.03 -16.16
N ASN A 19 2.19 13.90 -15.65
CA ASN A 19 0.89 14.19 -16.26
C ASN A 19 0.98 15.10 -17.52
N ASN A 20 2.14 15.24 -18.13
CA ASN A 20 2.29 16.12 -19.30
C ASN A 20 1.64 15.52 -20.56
N ASP A 21 1.36 14.21 -20.54
CA ASP A 21 0.80 13.43 -21.65
C ASP A 21 -0.61 12.90 -21.34
N ASN A 22 -1.36 13.55 -20.44
CA ASN A 22 -2.70 13.10 -20.01
C ASN A 22 -2.70 11.64 -19.51
N TRP A 23 -1.68 11.26 -18.74
CA TRP A 23 -1.54 9.92 -18.16
C TRP A 23 -1.39 8.78 -19.19
N LEU A 24 -1.08 9.08 -20.46
CA LEU A 24 -0.86 8.05 -21.49
C LEU A 24 0.24 7.04 -21.06
N SER A 25 1.36 7.55 -20.54
CA SER A 25 2.45 6.72 -20.01
C SER A 25 2.00 5.79 -18.88
N LEU A 26 1.08 6.25 -18.01
CA LEU A 26 0.51 5.44 -16.94
C LEU A 26 -0.43 4.36 -17.50
N HIS A 27 -1.29 4.74 -18.45
CA HIS A 27 -2.30 3.84 -19.02
C HIS A 27 -1.73 2.73 -19.92
N ASN A 28 -0.49 2.89 -20.39
CA ASN A 28 0.25 1.81 -21.04
C ASN A 28 0.54 0.63 -20.09
N LEU A 29 0.59 0.88 -18.78
CA LEU A 29 0.88 -0.13 -17.75
C LEU A 29 -0.36 -0.47 -16.91
N VAL A 30 -1.25 0.50 -16.69
CA VAL A 30 -2.41 0.37 -15.80
C VAL A 30 -3.71 0.73 -16.54
N PRO A 31 -4.65 -0.21 -16.72
CA PRO A 31 -5.90 0.07 -17.43
C PRO A 31 -6.68 1.26 -16.83
N ALA A 32 -7.25 2.11 -17.69
CA ALA A 32 -8.05 3.27 -17.26
C ALA A 32 -9.33 2.88 -16.49
N ASP A 33 -9.91 1.70 -16.79
CA ASP A 33 -11.19 1.29 -16.21
C ASP A 33 -11.13 1.01 -14.70
N ILE A 34 -9.93 0.79 -14.14
CA ILE A 34 -9.73 0.53 -12.70
C ILE A 34 -9.24 1.76 -11.93
N LEU A 35 -8.94 2.85 -12.63
CA LEU A 35 -8.40 4.07 -12.05
C LEU A 35 -9.50 5.12 -11.84
N PRO A 36 -9.39 5.98 -10.82
CA PRO A 36 -10.24 7.14 -10.66
C PRO A 36 -10.14 8.11 -11.84
N GLU A 37 -11.19 8.91 -12.04
CA GLU A 37 -11.26 9.96 -13.07
C GLU A 37 -10.10 10.98 -12.99
N GLU A 38 -9.63 11.29 -11.78
CA GLU A 38 -8.51 12.21 -11.52
C GLU A 38 -7.21 11.80 -12.22
N TYR A 39 -7.06 10.51 -12.50
CA TYR A 39 -5.88 9.91 -13.16
C TYR A 39 -6.19 9.45 -14.59
N GLY A 40 -7.22 10.01 -15.23
CA GLY A 40 -7.64 9.65 -16.59
C GLY A 40 -8.45 8.35 -16.68
N GLY A 41 -8.89 7.81 -15.54
CA GLY A 41 -9.67 6.59 -15.47
C GLY A 41 -11.18 6.79 -15.62
N LYS A 42 -11.93 5.69 -15.52
CA LYS A 42 -13.41 5.68 -15.61
C LYS A 42 -14.09 5.25 -14.32
N LEU A 43 -13.33 5.02 -13.26
CA LEU A 43 -13.86 4.54 -11.99
C LEU A 43 -14.43 5.71 -11.20
N GLU A 44 -15.74 5.67 -10.98
CA GLU A 44 -16.43 6.63 -10.13
C GLU A 44 -15.93 6.54 -8.68
N HIS A 45 -15.82 7.70 -8.02
CA HIS A 45 -15.32 7.79 -6.64
C HIS A 45 -16.11 6.90 -5.66
N GLY A 46 -17.43 6.79 -5.83
CA GLY A 46 -18.29 5.96 -4.96
C GLY A 46 -18.05 4.46 -5.10
N LYS A 47 -17.37 4.00 -6.16
CA LYS A 47 -16.99 2.60 -6.37
C LYS A 47 -15.58 2.28 -5.88
N LEU A 48 -14.84 3.28 -5.38
CA LEU A 48 -13.51 3.06 -4.84
C LEU A 48 -13.55 2.19 -3.59
N ILE A 49 -12.48 1.42 -3.39
CA ILE A 49 -12.30 0.64 -2.19
C ILE A 49 -12.15 1.60 -1.02
N ASN A 50 -13.08 1.52 -0.07
CA ASN A 50 -12.98 2.31 1.14
C ASN A 50 -12.02 1.59 2.11
N CYS A 51 -10.76 2.07 2.14
CA CYS A 51 -9.71 1.55 3.02
C CYS A 51 -10.02 1.72 4.52
N LEU A 52 -11.03 2.53 4.87
CA LEU A 52 -11.48 2.78 6.25
C LEU A 52 -12.66 1.89 6.64
N GLN A 53 -13.21 1.10 5.71
CA GLN A 53 -14.15 0.05 6.05
C GLN A 53 -13.44 -0.93 6.99
N ASN A 54 -13.88 -0.94 8.25
CA ASN A 54 -13.36 -1.80 9.32
C ASN A 54 -12.02 -1.36 9.92
N ILE A 55 -11.79 -0.04 10.06
CA ILE A 55 -10.59 0.48 10.73
C ILE A 55 -10.39 -0.13 12.12
N GLU A 56 -11.44 -0.28 12.92
CA GLU A 56 -11.38 -0.86 14.26
C GLU A 56 -10.90 -2.33 14.25
N GLU A 57 -11.41 -3.12 13.29
CA GLU A 57 -10.99 -4.53 13.12
C GLU A 57 -9.53 -4.60 12.67
N LEU A 58 -9.13 -3.69 11.76
CA LEU A 58 -7.77 -3.61 11.25
C LEU A 58 -6.79 -3.22 12.36
N GLU A 59 -7.14 -2.23 13.18
CA GLU A 59 -6.37 -1.81 14.35
C GLU A 59 -6.21 -2.94 15.38
N GLU A 60 -7.30 -3.64 15.70
CA GLU A 60 -7.27 -4.81 16.58
C GLU A 60 -6.36 -5.91 16.03
N ARG A 61 -6.43 -6.17 14.71
CA ARG A 61 -5.55 -7.13 14.04
C ARG A 61 -4.09 -6.69 14.04
N PHE A 62 -3.81 -5.42 13.84
CA PHE A 62 -2.46 -4.86 13.93
C PHE A 62 -1.91 -4.99 15.34
N ARG A 63 -2.69 -4.62 16.37
CA ARG A 63 -2.30 -4.77 17.79
C ARG A 63 -1.98 -6.22 18.13
N LYS A 64 -2.85 -7.17 17.78
CA LYS A 64 -2.57 -8.60 17.95
C LYS A 64 -1.30 -9.05 17.21
N THR A 65 -1.06 -8.53 16.01
CA THR A 65 0.15 -8.88 15.24
C THR A 65 1.41 -8.29 15.88
N LEU A 66 1.34 -7.09 16.47
CA LEU A 66 2.45 -6.48 17.19
C LEU A 66 2.77 -7.24 18.49
N GLU A 67 1.74 -7.64 19.24
CA GLU A 67 1.89 -8.35 20.51
C GLU A 67 2.39 -9.80 20.33
N PHE A 68 1.83 -10.52 19.35
CA PHE A 68 2.05 -11.96 19.20
C PHE A 68 2.91 -12.35 17.99
N GLY A 69 3.32 -11.38 17.16
CA GLY A 69 3.94 -11.66 15.87
C GLY A 69 2.94 -12.24 14.84
N PRO A 70 3.40 -12.81 13.72
CA PRO A 70 2.52 -13.39 12.72
C PRO A 70 1.75 -14.59 13.30
N ILE A 71 0.42 -14.52 13.31
CA ILE A 71 -0.47 -15.57 13.86
C ILE A 71 -0.20 -16.96 13.23
N LYS A 72 0.26 -16.99 11.96
CA LYS A 72 0.62 -18.23 11.24
C LYS A 72 1.87 -18.91 11.79
N THR A 73 2.75 -18.16 12.45
CA THR A 73 3.95 -18.67 13.13
C THR A 73 3.76 -18.52 14.63
N LYS A 74 2.82 -19.27 15.21
CA LYS A 74 2.61 -19.39 16.67
C LYS A 74 3.81 -20.01 17.42
N HIS A 75 4.99 -20.07 16.83
CA HIS A 75 6.22 -20.34 17.58
C HIS A 75 6.67 -19.05 18.28
N CYS A 76 6.25 -19.00 19.54
CA CYS A 76 6.61 -18.07 20.61
C CYS A 76 7.85 -17.23 20.33
N ARG A 77 7.64 -15.93 20.08
CA ARG A 77 8.56 -14.92 20.56
C ARG A 77 7.83 -14.07 21.60
N LYS A 78 8.00 -14.44 22.88
CA LYS A 78 7.90 -13.49 23.99
C LYS A 78 9.05 -12.48 23.81
N SER A 79 8.93 -11.56 22.88
CA SER A 79 9.93 -10.50 22.69
C SER A 79 9.23 -9.17 22.50
N MET A 80 8.59 -8.71 23.56
CA MET A 80 9.06 -7.52 24.27
C MET A 80 8.73 -7.74 25.75
N LYS A 81 9.73 -8.20 26.50
CA LYS A 81 9.79 -7.83 27.91
C LYS A 81 9.77 -6.31 27.91
N PHE A 82 8.73 -5.74 28.52
CA PHE A 82 8.63 -4.38 29.03
C PHE A 82 9.95 -3.62 28.86
N LEU A 83 10.02 -2.76 27.85
CA LEU A 83 10.93 -1.63 27.92
C LEU A 83 10.45 -0.83 29.13
N TYR A 84 11.35 -0.73 30.11
CA TYR A 84 11.21 -0.05 31.40
C TYR A 84 10.50 1.30 31.30
#